data_AF-A0A1Y1VIH0-F1
#
_entry.id   AF-A0A1Y1VIH0-F1
#
_cell.length_a   1.000
_cell.length_b   1.000
_cell.length_c   1.000
_cell.angle_alpha   90.00
_cell.angle_beta   90.00
_cell.angle_gamma   90.00
#
_symmetry.space_group_name_H-M   'P 1'
#
loop_
_entity.id
_entity.type
_entity.pdbx_description
1 polymer ?
#
loop_
_entity_poly.entity_id
_entity_poly.type
_entity_poly.pdbx_seq_one_letter_code
_entity_poly.pdbx_strand_id
1 'polypeptide(L)'
;MIIKNKYIFIIVILFILYGVVCKDVVREINIKNTDYSNLDNIGKKITELSKVGSIRAVFNDETYYIPQNGQNHFTLSHSLTFYSKNGATFNYQTSYISNFVFHFQTDKNIKIVFENIKFTNFFSSQYKNSNMLIIDPSDDSNNFSVEFKNCTFTDTYNSVVQLNVQCIKNNQSSPQISFNNCKFINLEQIIDSRDFYSTKVFQSYDCFNTHFKECYFENNKYIGDSSYGNVVFENCN
;
A
#
# COMPACT_ATOMS: atom_id res chain seq x y z
N MET A 1 -38.25 40.35 -11.37
CA MET A 1 -38.02 38.93 -10.97
C MET A 1 -36.81 38.27 -11.64
N ILE A 2 -36.39 38.69 -12.83
CA ILE A 2 -35.29 38.07 -13.61
C ILE A 2 -33.89 38.24 -12.99
N ILE A 3 -33.65 39.33 -12.25
CA ILE A 3 -32.32 39.64 -11.67
C ILE A 3 -31.89 38.62 -10.60
N LYS A 4 -32.83 38.06 -9.82
CA LYS A 4 -32.50 37.09 -8.75
C LYS A 4 -31.97 35.75 -9.30
N ASN A 5 -32.40 35.34 -10.50
CA ASN A 5 -31.93 34.08 -11.11
C ASN A 5 -30.48 34.14 -11.60
N LYS A 6 -29.95 35.31 -11.97
CA LYS A 6 -28.57 35.43 -12.47
C LYS A 6 -27.53 35.19 -11.36
N TYR A 7 -27.80 35.64 -10.14
CA TYR A 7 -26.88 35.46 -9.01
C TYR A 7 -26.82 34.00 -8.52
N ILE A 8 -27.94 33.29 -8.52
CA ILE A 8 -27.99 31.87 -8.17
C ILE A 8 -27.14 31.05 -9.15
N PHE A 9 -27.26 31.34 -10.44
CA PHE A 9 -26.46 30.65 -11.47
C PHE A 9 -24.95 30.89 -11.30
N ILE A 10 -24.53 32.11 -10.97
CA ILE A 10 -23.12 32.43 -10.70
C ILE A 10 -22.61 31.68 -9.46
N ILE A 11 -23.39 31.64 -8.38
CA ILE A 11 -23.01 30.92 -7.15
C ILE A 11 -22.85 29.42 -7.44
N VAL A 12 -23.78 28.82 -8.17
CA VAL A 12 -23.69 27.40 -8.56
C VAL A 12 -22.44 27.14 -9.42
N ILE A 13 -22.14 28.00 -10.39
CA ILE A 13 -20.90 27.89 -11.19
C ILE A 13 -19.66 28.01 -10.29
N LEU A 14 -19.63 28.95 -9.35
CA LEU A 14 -18.51 29.11 -8.43
C LEU A 14 -18.33 27.88 -7.53
N PHE A 15 -19.41 27.26 -7.05
CA PHE A 15 -19.36 26.01 -6.29
C PHE A 15 -18.85 24.84 -7.14
N ILE A 16 -19.30 24.72 -8.39
CA ILE A 16 -18.83 23.70 -9.33
C ILE A 16 -17.34 23.90 -9.62
N LEU A 17 -16.92 25.15 -9.92
CA LEU A 17 -15.52 25.47 -10.16
C LEU A 17 -14.66 25.22 -8.92
N TYR A 18 -15.13 25.59 -7.73
CA TYR A 18 -14.45 25.32 -6.47
C TYR A 18 -14.27 23.80 -6.26
N GLY A 19 -15.33 23.00 -6.45
CA GLY A 19 -15.27 21.54 -6.37
C GLY A 19 -14.32 20.91 -7.39
N VAL A 20 -14.23 21.45 -8.61
CA VAL A 20 -13.30 20.99 -9.65
C VAL A 20 -11.86 21.38 -9.34
N VAL A 21 -11.63 22.54 -8.72
CA VAL A 21 -10.29 23.01 -8.31
C VAL A 21 -9.79 22.27 -7.07
N CYS A 22 -10.68 21.79 -6.20
CA CYS A 22 -10.34 20.96 -5.04
C CYS A 22 -9.97 19.50 -5.38
N LYS A 23 -9.67 19.18 -6.66
CA LYS A 23 -9.07 17.88 -6.98
C LYS A 23 -7.76 17.72 -6.20
N ASP A 24 -7.61 16.56 -5.56
CA ASP A 24 -6.39 16.22 -4.82
C ASP A 24 -5.16 16.49 -5.70
N VAL A 25 -4.36 17.46 -5.26
CA VAL A 25 -3.12 17.81 -5.95
C VAL A 25 -2.14 16.66 -5.74
N VAL A 26 -1.95 15.85 -6.79
CA VAL A 26 -0.95 14.79 -6.80
C VAL A 26 0.42 15.40 -7.09
N ARG A 27 1.34 15.31 -6.12
CA ARG A 27 2.71 15.79 -6.27
C ARG A 27 3.60 14.65 -6.76
N GLU A 28 4.31 14.89 -7.84
CA GLU A 28 5.28 13.93 -8.36
C GLU A 28 6.68 14.21 -7.79
N ILE A 29 7.34 13.17 -7.28
CA ILE A 29 8.74 13.24 -6.86
C ILE A 29 9.55 12.16 -7.59
N ASN A 30 10.65 12.56 -8.19
CA ASN A 30 11.56 11.62 -8.84
C ASN A 30 12.60 11.12 -7.82
N ILE A 31 12.68 9.80 -7.65
CA ILE A 31 13.62 9.14 -6.76
C ILE A 31 14.77 8.60 -7.62
N LYS A 32 15.99 9.06 -7.34
CA LYS A 32 17.20 8.61 -8.03
C LYS A 32 18.03 7.72 -7.11
N ASN A 33 18.63 6.68 -7.68
CA ASN A 33 19.52 5.73 -7.02
C ASN A 33 20.95 6.28 -6.82
N THR A 34 21.27 7.45 -7.36
CA THR A 34 22.63 8.01 -7.36
C THR A 34 23.13 8.48 -5.99
N ASP A 35 22.29 8.45 -4.95
CA ASP A 35 22.66 8.92 -3.63
C ASP A 35 21.94 8.07 -2.58
N TYR A 36 22.69 7.16 -1.94
CA TYR A 36 22.18 6.24 -0.91
C TYR A 36 21.41 6.99 0.19
N SER A 37 21.82 8.23 0.48
CA SER A 37 21.17 9.10 1.48
C SER A 37 19.72 9.48 1.12
N ASN A 38 19.36 9.45 -0.17
CA ASN A 38 18.00 9.76 -0.62
C ASN A 38 17.02 8.63 -0.30
N LEU A 39 17.46 7.36 -0.37
CA LEU A 39 16.63 6.23 0.02
C LEU A 39 16.54 6.11 1.53
N ASP A 40 17.66 6.32 2.26
CA ASP A 40 17.69 6.26 3.73
C ASP A 40 16.62 7.15 4.38
N ASN A 41 16.31 8.29 3.74
CA ASN A 41 15.37 9.27 4.24
C ASN A 41 14.04 9.30 3.46
N ILE A 42 13.77 8.33 2.58
CA ILE A 42 12.58 8.36 1.72
C ILE A 42 11.29 8.32 2.55
N GLY A 43 11.26 7.51 3.62
CA GLY A 43 10.14 7.42 4.56
C GLY A 43 9.80 8.77 5.17
N LYS A 44 10.81 9.45 5.72
CA LYS A 44 10.67 10.80 6.29
C LYS A 44 10.24 11.83 5.24
N LYS A 45 10.88 11.84 4.07
CA LYS A 45 10.57 12.80 3.00
C LYS A 45 9.12 12.64 2.50
N ILE A 46 8.68 11.41 2.26
CA ILE A 46 7.31 11.12 1.82
C ILE A 46 6.31 11.46 2.93
N THR A 47 6.61 11.11 4.18
CA THR A 47 5.77 11.47 5.34
C THR A 47 5.48 12.98 5.37
N GLU A 48 6.53 13.81 5.28
CA GLU A 48 6.37 15.27 5.30
C GLU A 48 5.58 15.81 4.11
N LEU A 49 5.84 15.30 2.91
CA LEU A 49 5.11 15.71 1.71
C LEU A 49 3.63 15.28 1.77
N SER A 50 3.33 14.15 2.42
CA SER A 50 1.98 13.57 2.43
C SER A 50 1.00 14.37 3.27
N LYS A 51 1.48 15.26 4.12
CA LYS A 51 0.65 16.17 4.92
C LYS A 51 -0.15 17.15 4.07
N VAL A 52 0.31 17.45 2.85
CA VAL A 52 -0.25 18.52 2.00
C VAL A 52 -0.99 17.97 0.79
N GLY A 53 -0.92 16.67 0.52
CA GLY A 53 -1.64 16.04 -0.59
C GLY A 53 -1.07 14.69 -0.96
N SER A 54 -1.69 14.07 -1.97
CA SER A 54 -1.28 12.76 -2.48
C SER A 54 0.08 12.85 -3.20
N ILE A 55 0.86 11.77 -3.14
CA ILE A 55 2.20 11.71 -3.71
C ILE A 55 2.29 10.60 -4.76
N ARG A 56 3.00 10.88 -5.85
CA ARG A 56 3.52 9.88 -6.79
C ARG A 56 5.05 9.89 -6.74
N ALA A 57 5.64 8.88 -6.12
CA ALA A 57 7.08 8.64 -6.12
C ALA A 57 7.45 7.84 -7.39
N VAL A 58 8.27 8.44 -8.25
CA VAL A 58 8.66 7.90 -9.55
C VAL A 58 10.08 7.35 -9.48
N PHE A 59 10.22 6.07 -9.81
CA PHE A 59 11.46 5.29 -9.75
C PHE A 59 11.91 4.96 -11.18
N ASN A 60 12.82 5.77 -11.72
CA ASN A 60 13.28 5.67 -13.11
C ASN A 60 14.52 4.78 -13.30
N ASP A 61 15.25 4.48 -12.24
CA ASP A 61 16.42 3.61 -12.29
C ASP A 61 16.00 2.14 -12.19
N GLU A 62 16.88 1.23 -12.64
CA GLU A 62 16.54 -0.20 -12.73
C GLU A 62 16.44 -0.88 -11.36
N THR A 63 17.32 -0.52 -10.42
CA THR A 63 17.40 -1.16 -9.10
C THR A 63 17.57 -0.12 -8.00
N TYR A 64 16.84 -0.28 -6.91
CA TYR A 64 16.93 0.49 -5.67
C TYR A 64 17.18 -0.46 -4.52
N TYR A 65 18.27 -0.23 -3.79
CA TYR A 65 18.63 -1.00 -2.61
C TYR A 65 17.92 -0.42 -1.40
N ILE A 66 17.02 -1.20 -0.80
CA ILE A 66 16.20 -0.70 0.30
C ILE A 66 17.04 -0.60 1.58
N PRO A 67 17.12 0.58 2.21
CA PRO A 67 17.94 0.80 3.40
C PRO A 67 17.69 -0.20 4.52
N GLN A 68 18.76 -0.72 5.11
CA GLN A 68 18.73 -1.70 6.21
C GLN A 68 18.83 -1.04 7.59
N ASN A 69 18.45 0.23 7.71
CA ASN A 69 18.56 1.03 8.93
C ASN A 69 17.24 1.09 9.74
N GLY A 70 16.17 0.46 9.25
CA GLY A 70 14.85 0.45 9.89
C GLY A 70 14.10 1.78 9.79
N GLN A 71 14.49 2.69 8.88
CA GLN A 71 13.88 4.01 8.75
C GLN A 71 12.85 4.10 7.63
N ASN A 72 12.47 2.98 7.02
CA ASN A 72 11.49 2.95 5.93
C ASN A 72 10.04 2.96 6.45
N HIS A 73 9.77 3.89 7.36
CA HIS A 73 8.44 4.15 7.90
C HIS A 73 7.78 5.32 7.15
N PHE A 74 6.54 5.11 6.75
CA PHE A 74 5.73 6.07 6.01
C PHE A 74 4.49 6.39 6.83
N THR A 75 4.40 7.61 7.35
CA THR A 75 3.21 8.07 8.07
C THR A 75 2.39 8.94 7.12
N LEU A 76 1.24 8.43 6.68
CA LEU A 76 0.46 8.98 5.57
C LEU A 76 -0.81 9.68 6.06
N SER A 77 -1.03 10.90 5.54
CA SER A 77 -2.32 11.61 5.64
C SER A 77 -3.11 11.62 4.33
N HIS A 78 -2.48 11.22 3.22
CA HIS A 78 -3.05 11.15 1.87
C HIS A 78 -2.48 9.94 1.12
N SER A 79 -3.01 9.68 -0.08
CA SER A 79 -2.63 8.53 -0.90
C SER A 79 -1.20 8.62 -1.44
N LEU A 80 -0.57 7.47 -1.61
CA LEU A 80 0.81 7.33 -2.07
C LEU A 80 0.90 6.32 -3.21
N THR A 81 1.57 6.68 -4.29
CA THR A 81 1.85 5.78 -5.42
C THR A 81 3.36 5.65 -5.61
N PHE A 82 3.88 4.43 -5.54
CA PHE A 82 5.21 4.04 -6.01
C PHE A 82 5.08 3.55 -7.45
N TYR A 83 5.72 4.25 -8.39
CA TYR A 83 5.55 4.00 -9.81
C TYR A 83 6.88 3.90 -10.52
N SER A 84 7.02 2.94 -11.43
CA SER A 84 8.10 2.93 -12.41
C SER A 84 7.55 2.76 -13.82
N LYS A 85 8.08 3.53 -14.78
CA LYS A 85 7.75 3.32 -16.19
C LYS A 85 8.43 2.07 -16.76
N ASN A 86 9.66 1.80 -16.33
CA ASN A 86 10.52 0.79 -16.95
C ASN A 86 10.64 -0.50 -16.14
N GLY A 87 9.97 -0.58 -14.98
CA GLY A 87 10.09 -1.71 -14.07
C GLY A 87 11.27 -1.52 -13.13
N ALA A 88 11.03 -0.88 -11.99
CA ALA A 88 12.07 -0.71 -10.97
C ALA A 88 12.12 -1.94 -10.05
N THR A 89 13.32 -2.35 -9.64
CA THR A 89 13.53 -3.43 -8.67
C THR A 89 13.84 -2.86 -7.29
N PHE A 90 13.00 -3.16 -6.31
CA PHE A 90 13.26 -2.95 -4.89
C PHE A 90 13.95 -4.20 -4.34
N ASN A 91 15.25 -4.06 -4.10
CA ASN A 91 16.09 -5.13 -3.56
C ASN A 91 16.28 -4.94 -2.07
N TYR A 92 15.75 -5.86 -1.27
CA TYR A 92 15.78 -5.80 0.20
C TYR A 92 17.10 -6.29 0.80
N GLN A 93 18.06 -6.69 -0.05
CA GLN A 93 19.42 -7.04 0.34
C GLN A 93 19.47 -8.15 1.41
N THR A 94 18.55 -9.12 1.34
CA THR A 94 18.41 -10.23 2.29
C THR A 94 18.27 -9.81 3.75
N SER A 95 17.67 -8.63 3.99
CA SER A 95 17.44 -8.12 5.33
C SER A 95 15.96 -7.94 5.59
N TYR A 96 15.55 -8.27 6.80
CA TYR A 96 14.20 -8.01 7.28
C TYR A 96 14.01 -6.59 7.83
N ILE A 97 15.11 -5.91 8.16
CA ILE A 97 15.13 -4.55 8.70
C ILE A 97 14.81 -3.53 7.60
N SER A 98 14.96 -3.91 6.32
CA SER A 98 14.61 -3.09 5.16
C SER A 98 13.12 -3.12 4.81
N ASN A 99 12.26 -3.64 5.69
CA ASN A 99 10.81 -3.66 5.47
C ASN A 99 10.24 -2.25 5.31
N PHE A 100 9.13 -2.13 4.57
CA PHE A 100 8.35 -0.89 4.56
C PHE A 100 7.22 -1.00 5.57
N VAL A 101 7.05 0.05 6.37
CA VAL A 101 5.99 0.13 7.37
C VAL A 101 5.13 1.35 7.09
N PHE A 102 3.84 1.13 6.89
CA PHE A 102 2.88 2.18 6.56
C PHE A 102 1.94 2.43 7.73
N HIS A 103 1.95 3.67 8.22
CA HIS A 103 1.10 4.17 9.30
C HIS A 103 0.09 5.16 8.72
N PHE A 104 -1.18 5.06 9.12
CA PHE A 104 -2.24 5.98 8.68
C PHE A 104 -2.60 6.98 9.77
N GLN A 105 -2.68 8.28 9.47
CA GLN A 105 -2.95 9.33 10.46
C GLN A 105 -4.42 9.76 10.57
N THR A 106 -5.28 9.31 9.67
CA THR A 106 -6.64 9.84 9.54
C THR A 106 -7.61 8.75 9.16
N ASP A 107 -8.87 8.87 9.60
CA ASP A 107 -10.02 8.02 9.23
C ASP A 107 -10.44 8.12 7.74
N LYS A 108 -9.60 8.74 6.90
CA LYS A 108 -9.82 8.93 5.48
C LYS A 108 -9.45 7.67 4.71
N ASN A 109 -10.12 7.48 3.57
CA ASN A 109 -9.77 6.47 2.58
C ASN A 109 -8.38 6.72 1.98
N ILE A 110 -7.34 6.19 2.61
CA ILE A 110 -5.95 6.28 2.12
C ILE A 110 -5.67 5.12 1.18
N LYS A 111 -5.09 5.43 0.02
CA LYS A 111 -4.71 4.45 -0.99
C LYS A 111 -3.20 4.41 -1.17
N ILE A 112 -2.62 3.23 -1.05
CA ILE A 112 -1.24 2.94 -1.45
C ILE A 112 -1.28 2.17 -2.76
N VAL A 113 -0.46 2.58 -3.74
CA VAL A 113 -0.35 1.86 -5.02
C VAL A 113 1.12 1.58 -5.30
N PHE A 114 1.43 0.34 -5.65
CA PHE A 114 2.69 -0.04 -6.28
C PHE A 114 2.38 -0.44 -7.72
N GLU A 115 3.04 0.21 -8.67
CA GLU A 115 2.80 -0.02 -10.09
C GLU A 115 4.11 -0.26 -10.83
N ASN A 116 4.20 -1.44 -11.46
CA ASN A 116 5.34 -1.88 -12.24
C ASN A 116 6.64 -1.90 -11.43
N ILE A 117 6.57 -2.55 -10.25
CA ILE A 117 7.69 -2.70 -9.32
C ILE A 117 7.97 -4.19 -9.10
N LYS A 118 9.25 -4.57 -9.14
CA LYS A 118 9.74 -5.90 -8.73
C LYS A 118 10.27 -5.82 -7.29
N PHE A 119 9.84 -6.71 -6.42
CA PHE A 119 10.32 -6.87 -5.05
C PHE A 119 11.14 -8.15 -4.97
N THR A 120 12.35 -8.08 -4.41
CA THR A 120 13.28 -9.23 -4.40
C THR A 120 14.15 -9.27 -3.16
N ASN A 121 14.60 -10.48 -2.82
CA ASN A 121 15.62 -10.75 -1.80
C ASN A 121 15.21 -10.26 -0.41
N PHE A 122 13.96 -10.49 0.02
CA PHE A 122 13.55 -10.24 1.39
C PHE A 122 13.67 -11.52 2.21
N PHE A 123 14.57 -11.52 3.18
CA PHE A 123 14.95 -12.73 3.90
C PHE A 123 15.22 -12.44 5.38
N SER A 124 14.80 -13.37 6.24
CA SER A 124 15.17 -13.41 7.65
C SER A 124 15.44 -14.85 8.09
N SER A 125 16.70 -15.19 8.36
CA SER A 125 17.03 -16.49 8.98
C SER A 125 16.65 -16.54 10.46
N GLN A 126 16.59 -15.37 11.12
CA GLN A 126 16.43 -15.28 12.57
C GLN A 126 14.98 -15.10 13.01
N TYR A 127 14.13 -14.48 12.17
CA TYR A 127 12.76 -14.14 12.53
C TYR A 127 11.78 -14.71 11.51
N LYS A 128 11.11 -15.82 11.87
CA LYS A 128 10.10 -16.46 11.02
C LYS A 128 8.89 -15.55 10.71
N ASN A 129 8.67 -14.52 11.53
CA ASN A 129 7.51 -13.64 11.45
C ASN A 129 7.86 -12.21 10.97
N SER A 130 8.95 -12.03 10.22
CA SER A 130 9.24 -10.74 9.58
C SER A 130 8.46 -10.58 8.29
N ASN A 131 8.03 -9.37 7.95
CA ASN A 131 7.20 -9.13 6.77
C ASN A 131 7.78 -8.00 5.93
N MET A 132 7.76 -8.15 4.60
CA MET A 132 8.38 -7.20 3.67
C MET A 132 7.67 -5.84 3.70
N LEU A 133 6.34 -5.88 3.74
CA LEU A 133 5.46 -4.73 3.85
C LEU A 133 4.58 -4.92 5.09
N ILE A 134 4.49 -3.91 5.95
CA ILE A 134 3.61 -3.89 7.12
C ILE A 134 2.61 -2.74 6.95
N ILE A 135 1.33 -3.06 6.98
CA ILE A 135 0.22 -2.11 6.94
C ILE A 135 -0.37 -2.01 8.35
N ASP A 136 -0.20 -0.84 8.96
CA ASP A 136 -0.52 -0.59 10.37
C ASP A 136 -1.54 0.56 10.47
N PRO A 137 -2.85 0.28 10.26
CA PRO A 137 -3.90 1.27 10.48
C PRO A 137 -4.00 1.65 11.96
N SER A 138 -4.13 2.94 12.22
CA SER A 138 -4.23 3.48 13.59
C SER A 138 -5.63 3.38 14.18
N ASP A 139 -6.66 3.13 13.36
CA ASP A 139 -8.07 3.09 13.76
C ASP A 139 -8.75 1.75 13.40
N ASP A 140 -9.99 1.59 13.86
CA ASP A 140 -10.83 0.43 13.61
C ASP A 140 -11.70 0.56 12.35
N SER A 141 -11.54 1.65 11.59
CA SER A 141 -12.33 1.91 10.40
C SER A 141 -11.92 1.00 9.24
N ASN A 142 -10.63 0.60 9.21
CA ASN A 142 -10.00 -0.12 8.11
C ASN A 142 -10.25 0.57 6.74
N ASN A 143 -10.39 1.91 6.74
CA ASN A 143 -10.64 2.73 5.56
C ASN A 143 -9.34 2.94 4.77
N PHE A 144 -8.77 1.87 4.24
CA PHE A 144 -7.58 1.95 3.40
C PHE A 144 -7.64 0.94 2.25
N SER A 145 -6.81 1.18 1.24
CA SER A 145 -6.56 0.22 0.18
C SER A 145 -5.08 0.21 -0.21
N VAL A 146 -4.58 -0.97 -0.56
CA VAL A 146 -3.24 -1.21 -1.09
C VAL A 146 -3.41 -1.97 -2.40
N GLU A 147 -2.91 -1.41 -3.49
CA GLU A 147 -2.99 -2.02 -4.81
C GLU A 147 -1.60 -2.29 -5.37
N PHE A 148 -1.38 -3.51 -5.85
CA PHE A 148 -0.20 -3.91 -6.59
C PHE A 148 -0.61 -4.16 -8.02
N LYS A 149 0.01 -3.45 -8.97
CA LYS A 149 -0.32 -3.49 -10.40
C LYS A 149 0.91 -3.83 -11.21
N ASN A 150 0.85 -4.92 -11.98
CA ASN A 150 1.99 -5.38 -12.78
C ASN A 150 3.25 -5.58 -11.92
N CYS A 151 3.10 -6.03 -10.68
CA CYS A 151 4.22 -6.22 -9.76
C CYS A 151 4.77 -7.65 -9.83
N THR A 152 6.03 -7.83 -9.47
CA THR A 152 6.65 -9.16 -9.34
C THR A 152 7.27 -9.29 -7.97
N PHE A 153 6.98 -10.37 -7.26
CA PHE A 153 7.57 -10.72 -5.97
C PHE A 153 8.39 -11.99 -6.16
N THR A 154 9.68 -11.94 -5.84
CA THR A 154 10.57 -13.10 -6.01
C THR A 154 11.47 -13.28 -4.80
N ASP A 155 11.80 -14.54 -4.50
CA ASP A 155 12.84 -14.94 -3.54
C ASP A 155 12.63 -14.27 -2.17
N THR A 156 11.46 -14.55 -1.59
CA THR A 156 11.05 -14.03 -0.27
C THR A 156 10.78 -15.17 0.68
N TYR A 157 11.53 -15.23 1.79
CA TYR A 157 11.48 -16.36 2.73
C TYR A 157 10.54 -16.16 3.92
N ASN A 158 9.80 -15.05 3.92
CA ASN A 158 8.75 -14.75 4.88
C ASN A 158 7.51 -14.20 4.15
N SER A 159 6.60 -13.49 4.83
CA SER A 159 5.41 -12.95 4.15
C SER A 159 5.71 -11.64 3.41
N VAL A 160 5.07 -11.48 2.25
CA VAL A 160 5.14 -10.25 1.46
C VAL A 160 4.42 -9.10 2.18
N VAL A 161 3.20 -9.31 2.65
CA VAL A 161 2.40 -8.27 3.30
C VAL A 161 1.86 -8.76 4.63
N GLN A 162 2.09 -7.99 5.69
CA GLN A 162 1.39 -8.12 6.96
C GLN A 162 0.36 -7.01 7.10
N LEU A 163 -0.81 -7.37 7.64
CA LEU A 163 -1.84 -6.42 8.02
C LEU A 163 -2.18 -6.55 9.49
N ASN A 164 -2.17 -5.42 10.19
CA ASN A 164 -2.64 -5.31 11.57
C ASN A 164 -4.04 -4.70 11.57
N VAL A 165 -5.07 -5.49 11.29
CA VAL A 165 -6.45 -4.98 11.19
C VAL A 165 -7.20 -5.17 12.51
N GLN A 166 -8.16 -4.27 12.78
CA GLN A 166 -9.13 -4.43 13.87
C GLN A 166 -10.49 -4.83 13.30
N CYS A 167 -10.93 -6.05 13.56
CA CYS A 167 -12.12 -6.61 12.93
C CYS A 167 -13.40 -6.48 13.75
N ILE A 168 -13.74 -5.23 14.08
CA ILE A 168 -14.90 -4.90 14.92
C ILE A 168 -16.20 -4.80 14.09
N LYS A 169 -16.12 -4.43 12.80
CA LYS A 169 -17.29 -4.21 11.92
C LYS A 169 -17.05 -4.79 10.52
N ASN A 170 -18.11 -5.32 9.90
CA ASN A 170 -18.15 -5.63 8.47
C ASN A 170 -18.25 -4.33 7.69
N ASN A 171 -17.14 -3.87 7.12
CA ASN A 171 -17.05 -2.55 6.49
C ASN A 171 -16.46 -2.62 5.08
N GLN A 172 -16.83 -3.57 4.20
CA GLN A 172 -16.14 -3.64 2.91
C GLN A 172 -17.07 -3.79 1.70
N SER A 173 -17.16 -2.72 0.91
CA SER A 173 -17.67 -2.75 -0.48
C SER A 173 -16.56 -2.99 -1.52
N SER A 174 -15.30 -2.84 -1.12
CA SER A 174 -14.11 -3.02 -1.95
C SER A 174 -13.02 -3.79 -1.21
N PRO A 175 -12.12 -4.50 -1.91
CA PRO A 175 -10.98 -5.15 -1.29
C PRO A 175 -9.94 -4.15 -0.78
N GLN A 176 -9.32 -4.47 0.35
CA GLN A 176 -8.31 -3.63 1.02
C GLN A 176 -6.95 -3.91 0.42
N ILE A 177 -6.71 -5.15 0.02
CA ILE A 177 -5.54 -5.50 -0.77
C ILE A 177 -6.00 -6.04 -2.10
N SER A 178 -5.43 -5.50 -3.17
CA SER A 178 -5.58 -6.09 -4.49
C SER A 178 -4.22 -6.29 -5.15
N PHE A 179 -4.03 -7.48 -5.70
CA PHE A 179 -2.94 -7.82 -6.58
C PHE A 179 -3.53 -8.01 -7.97
N ASN A 180 -3.12 -7.18 -8.92
CA ASN A 180 -3.63 -7.20 -10.29
C ASN A 180 -2.48 -7.40 -11.28
N ASN A 181 -2.55 -8.46 -12.06
CA ASN A 181 -1.50 -8.89 -12.99
C ASN A 181 -0.12 -9.01 -12.29
N CYS A 182 -0.10 -9.62 -11.10
CA CYS A 182 1.10 -9.78 -10.30
C CYS A 182 1.69 -11.19 -10.41
N LYS A 183 3.00 -11.30 -10.26
CA LYS A 183 3.73 -12.59 -10.26
C LYS A 183 4.34 -12.86 -8.90
N PHE A 184 4.19 -14.09 -8.40
CA PHE A 184 4.68 -14.55 -7.11
C PHE A 184 5.55 -15.79 -7.34
N ILE A 185 6.86 -15.67 -7.11
CA ILE A 185 7.84 -16.70 -7.50
C ILE A 185 8.74 -17.01 -6.30
N ASN A 186 8.87 -18.27 -5.90
CA ASN A 186 9.74 -18.69 -4.80
C ASN A 186 9.46 -17.95 -3.48
N LEU A 187 8.19 -17.88 -3.06
CA LEU A 187 7.80 -17.23 -1.81
C LEU A 187 7.40 -18.24 -0.74
N GLU A 188 7.77 -17.98 0.51
CA GLU A 188 7.27 -18.74 1.66
C GLU A 188 5.78 -18.43 1.90
N GLN A 189 5.44 -17.14 1.95
CA GLN A 189 4.09 -16.67 2.25
C GLN A 189 3.80 -15.33 1.55
N ILE A 190 2.55 -15.07 1.17
CA ILE A 190 2.17 -13.80 0.53
C ILE A 190 1.48 -12.87 1.54
N ILE A 191 0.47 -13.34 2.25
CA ILE A 191 -0.35 -12.52 3.16
C ILE A 191 -0.26 -13.04 4.60
N ASP A 192 -0.11 -12.14 5.56
CA ASP A 192 -0.16 -12.40 7.00
C ASP A 192 -1.11 -11.37 7.65
N SER A 193 -2.41 -11.68 7.68
CA SER A 193 -3.40 -10.84 8.34
C SER A 193 -3.54 -11.24 9.80
N ARG A 194 -3.34 -10.30 10.72
CA ARG A 194 -3.42 -10.53 12.17
C ARG A 194 -4.44 -9.59 12.81
N ASP A 195 -5.30 -10.15 13.64
CA ASP A 195 -6.12 -9.36 14.56
C ASP A 195 -5.27 -8.98 15.78
N PHE A 196 -4.88 -7.71 15.86
CA PHE A 196 -4.00 -7.22 16.91
C PHE A 196 -4.73 -7.08 18.27
N TYR A 197 -6.08 -7.11 18.30
CA TYR A 197 -6.87 -6.84 19.50
C TYR A 197 -7.93 -7.91 19.78
N SER A 198 -7.54 -9.19 19.71
CA SER A 198 -8.38 -10.39 19.97
C SER A 198 -9.05 -10.48 21.35
N THR A 199 -8.89 -9.47 22.21
CA THR A 199 -9.56 -9.40 23.51
C THR A 199 -10.99 -8.87 23.45
N LYS A 200 -11.47 -8.41 22.29
CA LYS A 200 -12.83 -7.88 22.12
C LYS A 200 -13.82 -9.01 21.79
N VAL A 201 -14.94 -9.03 22.51
CA VAL A 201 -16.02 -10.05 22.46
C VAL A 201 -16.76 -10.11 21.11
N PHE A 202 -16.57 -9.12 20.23
CA PHE A 202 -17.28 -9.01 18.96
C PHE A 202 -16.27 -8.94 17.80
N GLN A 203 -16.13 -10.04 17.07
CA GLN A 203 -15.35 -10.14 15.85
C GLN A 203 -16.28 -10.31 14.65
N SER A 204 -15.95 -9.62 13.56
CA SER A 204 -16.71 -9.64 12.31
C SER A 204 -15.99 -10.51 11.28
N TYR A 205 -16.67 -11.52 10.73
CA TYR A 205 -16.06 -12.53 9.86
C TYR A 205 -15.80 -12.09 8.40
N ASP A 206 -16.16 -10.86 8.01
CA ASP A 206 -15.88 -10.27 6.69
C ASP A 206 -15.29 -8.85 6.81
N CYS A 207 -14.33 -8.71 7.71
CA CYS A 207 -13.73 -7.43 8.06
C CYS A 207 -12.78 -6.88 6.99
N PHE A 208 -12.13 -7.81 6.27
CA PHE A 208 -11.05 -7.52 5.35
C PHE A 208 -11.14 -8.43 4.13
N ASN A 209 -10.75 -7.94 2.96
CA ASN A 209 -10.75 -8.74 1.74
C ASN A 209 -9.46 -8.51 0.95
N THR A 210 -8.80 -9.61 0.59
CA THR A 210 -7.70 -9.61 -0.39
C THR A 210 -8.14 -10.23 -1.69
N HIS A 211 -7.86 -9.53 -2.78
CA HIS A 211 -8.21 -9.95 -4.12
C HIS A 211 -6.95 -10.17 -4.97
N PHE A 212 -6.81 -11.38 -5.52
CA PHE A 212 -5.83 -11.70 -6.57
C PHE A 212 -6.54 -11.77 -7.91
N LYS A 213 -6.12 -10.94 -8.86
CA LYS A 213 -6.67 -10.89 -10.21
C LYS A 213 -5.58 -11.04 -11.24
N GLU A 214 -5.76 -11.97 -12.18
CA GLU A 214 -4.82 -12.21 -13.29
C GLU A 214 -3.38 -12.48 -12.79
N CYS A 215 -3.26 -13.09 -11.61
CA CYS A 215 -1.97 -13.33 -10.97
C CYS A 215 -1.38 -14.68 -11.39
N TYR A 216 -0.05 -14.78 -11.28
CA TYR A 216 0.71 -16.00 -11.54
C TYR A 216 1.48 -16.44 -10.29
N PHE A 217 1.41 -17.72 -9.96
CA PHE A 217 2.05 -18.31 -8.78
C PHE A 217 2.99 -19.46 -9.19
N GLU A 218 4.26 -19.35 -8.82
CA GLU A 218 5.27 -20.38 -9.09
C GLU A 218 6.08 -20.68 -7.82
N ASN A 219 6.14 -21.96 -7.44
CA ASN A 219 6.94 -22.43 -6.29
C ASN A 219 6.69 -21.62 -4.99
N ASN A 220 5.44 -21.29 -4.72
CA ASN A 220 5.04 -20.66 -3.46
C ASN A 220 4.62 -21.73 -2.46
N LYS A 221 5.07 -21.62 -1.21
CA LYS A 221 4.74 -22.62 -0.19
C LYS A 221 3.33 -22.40 0.39
N TYR A 222 2.98 -21.15 0.67
CA TYR A 222 1.66 -20.76 1.18
C TYR A 222 1.18 -19.45 0.54
N ILE A 223 -0.13 -19.33 0.35
CA ILE A 223 -0.73 -18.01 0.08
C ILE A 223 -0.65 -17.15 1.34
N GLY A 224 -1.08 -17.68 2.49
CA GLY A 224 -1.06 -16.94 3.73
C GLY A 224 -2.18 -17.29 4.71
N ASP A 225 -2.21 -16.51 5.79
CA ASP A 225 -3.29 -16.48 6.78
C ASP A 225 -4.11 -15.20 6.58
N SER A 226 -5.42 -15.34 6.51
CA SER A 226 -6.38 -14.26 6.38
C SER A 226 -7.42 -14.37 7.49
N SER A 227 -6.97 -14.19 8.73
CA SER A 227 -7.85 -14.16 9.90
C SER A 227 -8.95 -13.10 9.71
N TYR A 228 -10.21 -13.53 9.81
CA TYR A 228 -11.43 -12.68 9.71
C TYR A 228 -11.60 -11.94 8.37
N GLY A 229 -10.94 -12.41 7.33
CA GLY A 229 -11.03 -11.81 6.00
C GLY A 229 -11.17 -12.84 4.89
N ASN A 230 -11.71 -12.38 3.77
CA ASN A 230 -11.88 -13.20 2.57
C ASN A 230 -10.67 -13.08 1.66
N VAL A 231 -10.33 -14.18 0.99
CA VAL A 231 -9.33 -14.20 -0.08
C VAL A 231 -10.03 -14.65 -1.36
N VAL A 232 -10.01 -13.79 -2.38
CA VAL A 232 -10.67 -14.02 -3.67
C VAL A 232 -9.61 -14.16 -4.75
N PHE A 233 -9.80 -15.14 -5.64
CA PHE A 233 -8.96 -15.37 -6.81
C PHE A 233 -9.79 -15.26 -8.08
N GLU A 234 -9.35 -14.41 -9.01
CA GLU A 234 -9.99 -14.18 -10.31
C GLU A 234 -8.95 -14.39 -11.42
N ASN A 235 -9.16 -15.39 -12.29
CA ASN A 235 -8.30 -15.68 -13.44
C ASN A 235 -6.80 -15.84 -13.11
N CYS A 236 -6.49 -16.48 -11.99
CA CYS A 236 -5.11 -16.73 -11.56
C CYS A 236 -4.59 -18.08 -12.03
N ASN A 237 -3.28 -18.16 -12.29
CA ASN A 237 -2.59 -19.37 -12.76
C ASN A 237 -1.49 -19.82 -11.79
#